data_AF-A0A8J2PMK6-F1
#
_entry.id   AF-A0A8J2PMK6-F1
#
_cell.length_a   1.000
_cell.length_b   1.000
_cell.length_c   1.000
_cell.angle_alpha   90.00
_cell.angle_beta   90.00
_cell.angle_gamma   90.00
#
_symmetry.space_group_name_H-M   'P 1'
#
loop_
_entity.id
_entity.type
_entity.pdbx_description
1 polymer ?
#
loop_
_entity_poly.entity_id
_entity_poly.type
_entity_poly.pdbx_seq_one_letter_code
_entity_poly.pdbx_strand_id
1 'polypeptide(L)'
;METQLHALESLGVTQNMYEAMLYPLVESSLPEEVFRTWERNGLIDANNEGRLQGLMKFLKSEVDGDTRISMALVGLGLEEPKTNKPKSKISQEETATCLFTGIMKPEMWFL
;
A
#
# COMPACT_ATOMS: atom_id res chain seq x y z
N MET A 1 -18.85 1.70 12.24
CA MET A 1 -19.56 1.48 10.96
C MET A 1 -20.75 0.55 11.18
N GLU A 2 -20.63 -0.52 11.97
CA GLU A 2 -21.75 -1.44 12.29
C GLU A 2 -23.03 -0.75 12.75
N THR A 3 -22.95 0.27 13.63
CA THR A 3 -24.15 0.97 14.13
C THR A 3 -24.95 1.67 13.03
N GLN A 4 -24.27 2.21 12.03
CA GLN A 4 -24.92 2.89 10.90
C GLN A 4 -25.57 1.87 9.94
N LEU A 5 -24.95 0.70 9.76
CA LEU A 5 -25.53 -0.39 8.98
C LEU A 5 -26.79 -0.97 9.64
N HIS A 6 -26.79 -1.16 10.96
CA HIS A 6 -27.98 -1.58 11.70
C HIS A 6 -29.13 -0.55 11.68
N ALA A 7 -28.80 0.75 11.64
CA ALA A 7 -29.82 1.79 11.49
C ALA A 7 -30.50 1.68 10.11
N LEU A 8 -29.73 1.45 9.04
CA LEU A 8 -30.28 1.24 7.69
C LEU A 8 -31.15 -0.03 7.62
N GLU A 9 -30.72 -1.11 8.26
CA GLU A 9 -31.50 -2.36 8.37
C GLU A 9 -32.84 -2.12 9.08
N SER A 10 -32.85 -1.30 10.13
CA SER A 10 -34.07 -0.91 10.86
C SER A 10 -35.03 -0.05 10.01
N LEU A 11 -34.53 0.65 8.98
CA LEU A 11 -35.32 1.37 7.98
C LEU A 11 -35.84 0.45 6.84
N GLY A 12 -35.62 -0.87 6.93
CA GLY A 12 -36.02 -1.85 5.91
C GLY A 12 -35.07 -1.91 4.71
N VAL A 13 -33.88 -1.31 4.82
CA VAL A 13 -32.83 -1.47 3.80
C VAL A 13 -32.21 -2.85 3.98
N THR A 14 -32.43 -3.72 3.00
CA THR A 14 -31.85 -5.07 3.03
C THR A 14 -30.36 -5.03 2.73
N GLN A 15 -29.65 -6.11 3.07
CA GLN A 15 -28.22 -6.19 2.88
C GLN A 15 -27.77 -5.90 1.44
N ASN A 16 -28.45 -6.52 0.49
CA ASN A 16 -28.18 -6.33 -0.93
C ASN A 16 -28.34 -4.86 -1.36
N MET A 17 -29.33 -4.15 -0.82
CA MET A 17 -29.57 -2.74 -1.12
C MET A 17 -28.46 -1.84 -0.60
N TYR A 18 -27.98 -2.04 0.63
CA TYR A 18 -26.85 -1.24 1.10
C TYR A 18 -25.58 -1.57 0.31
N GLU A 19 -25.33 -2.83 -0.05
CA GLU A 19 -24.15 -3.20 -0.83
C GLU A 19 -24.17 -2.53 -2.20
N ALA A 20 -25.31 -2.59 -2.90
CA ALA A 20 -25.48 -1.96 -4.20
C ALA A 20 -25.34 -0.42 -4.16
N MET A 21 -25.79 0.23 -3.08
CA MET A 21 -25.67 1.69 -2.93
C MET A 21 -24.29 2.15 -2.46
N LEU A 22 -23.70 1.45 -1.50
CA LEU A 22 -22.44 1.86 -0.86
C LEU A 22 -21.22 1.44 -1.67
N TYR A 23 -21.27 0.32 -2.38
CA TYR A 23 -20.11 -0.18 -3.12
C TYR A 23 -19.55 0.84 -4.12
N PRO A 24 -20.35 1.48 -5.02
CA PRO A 24 -19.84 2.47 -5.95
C PRO A 24 -19.24 3.71 -5.26
N LEU A 25 -19.79 4.09 -4.10
CA LEU A 25 -19.31 5.24 -3.32
C LEU A 25 -17.95 4.94 -2.69
N VAL A 26 -17.80 3.74 -2.12
CA VAL A 26 -16.54 3.30 -1.52
C VAL A 26 -15.50 3.12 -2.61
N GLU A 27 -15.84 2.45 -3.70
CA GLU A 27 -14.98 2.23 -4.86
C GLU A 27 -14.44 3.56 -5.43
N SER A 28 -15.33 4.53 -5.68
CA SER A 28 -14.94 5.83 -6.26
C SER A 28 -14.10 6.71 -5.33
N SER A 29 -14.10 6.44 -4.02
CA SER A 29 -13.29 7.18 -3.04
C SER A 29 -11.84 6.71 -2.96
N LEU A 30 -11.50 5.58 -3.58
CA LEU A 30 -10.17 4.96 -3.47
C LEU A 30 -9.18 5.54 -4.48
N PRO A 31 -7.90 5.69 -4.09
CA PRO A 31 -6.82 5.93 -5.04
C PRO A 31 -6.70 4.78 -6.04
N GLU A 32 -6.32 5.09 -7.28
CA GLU A 32 -6.20 4.11 -8.36
C GLU A 32 -5.28 2.92 -8.00
N GLU A 33 -4.19 3.17 -7.29
CA GLU A 33 -3.24 2.14 -6.86
C GLU A 33 -3.87 1.12 -5.90
N VAL A 34 -4.62 1.62 -4.90
CA VAL A 34 -5.30 0.78 -3.90
C VAL A 34 -6.39 -0.05 -4.58
N PHE A 35 -7.17 0.59 -5.45
CA PHE A 35 -8.21 -0.09 -6.21
C PHE A 35 -7.64 -1.15 -7.16
N ARG A 36 -6.54 -0.86 -7.86
CA ARG A 36 -5.86 -1.81 -8.75
C ARG A 36 -5.34 -3.04 -7.99
N THR A 37 -4.82 -2.84 -6.78
CA THR A 37 -4.36 -3.93 -5.92
C THR A 37 -5.54 -4.79 -5.45
N TRP A 38 -6.64 -4.14 -5.07
CA TRP A 38 -7.89 -4.81 -4.76
C TRP A 38 -8.43 -5.64 -5.95
N GLU A 39 -8.47 -5.10 -7.16
CA GLU A 39 -8.98 -5.84 -8.33
C GLU A 39 -8.14 -7.08 -8.66
N ARG A 40 -6.83 -7.03 -8.42
CA ARG A 40 -5.93 -8.18 -8.65
C ARG A 40 -6.08 -9.29 -7.61
N ASN A 41 -6.33 -8.93 -6.35
CA ASN A 41 -6.24 -9.87 -5.23
C ASN A 41 -7.60 -10.18 -4.58
N GLY A 42 -8.52 -9.21 -4.59
CA GLY A 42 -9.78 -9.19 -3.85
C GLY A 42 -10.92 -10.01 -4.45
N LEU A 43 -10.77 -10.48 -5.70
CA LEU A 43 -11.80 -11.29 -6.35
C LEU A 43 -12.02 -12.64 -5.63
N ILE A 44 -10.99 -13.15 -4.96
CA ILE A 44 -11.07 -14.41 -4.20
C ILE A 44 -11.94 -14.23 -2.94
N ASP A 45 -11.75 -13.12 -2.22
CA ASP A 45 -12.49 -12.84 -0.98
C ASP A 45 -13.93 -12.35 -1.26
N ALA A 46 -14.12 -11.60 -2.35
CA ALA A 46 -15.44 -11.10 -2.76
C ALA A 46 -16.45 -12.21 -3.09
N ASN A 47 -15.98 -13.39 -3.52
CA ASN A 47 -16.85 -14.52 -3.87
C ASN A 47 -17.48 -15.20 -2.65
N ASN A 48 -16.90 -15.05 -1.46
CA ASN A 48 -17.36 -15.74 -0.25
C ASN A 48 -18.26 -14.86 0.63
N GLU A 49 -17.96 -13.57 0.75
CA GLU A 49 -18.59 -12.66 1.73
C GLU A 49 -19.31 -11.46 1.08
N GLY A 50 -19.30 -11.35 -0.26
CA GLY A 50 -19.83 -10.21 -1.00
C GLY A 50 -18.77 -9.14 -1.29
N ARG A 51 -18.92 -8.42 -2.40
CA ARG A 51 -17.88 -7.53 -2.94
C ARG A 51 -17.59 -6.32 -2.03
N LEU A 52 -18.60 -5.77 -1.36
CA LEU A 52 -18.41 -4.66 -0.41
C LEU A 52 -17.73 -5.11 0.87
N GLN A 53 -18.13 -6.25 1.44
CA GLN A 53 -17.52 -6.78 2.67
C GLN A 53 -16.06 -7.17 2.44
N GLY A 54 -15.77 -7.84 1.33
CA GLY A 54 -14.40 -8.15 0.92
C GLY A 54 -13.55 -6.89 0.79
N LEU A 55 -14.07 -5.84 0.14
CA LEU A 55 -13.36 -4.57 -0.01
C LEU A 55 -13.07 -3.91 1.34
N MET A 56 -14.05 -3.88 2.25
CA MET A 56 -13.85 -3.32 3.59
C MET A 56 -12.79 -4.08 4.39
N LYS A 57 -12.78 -5.42 4.30
CA LYS A 57 -11.78 -6.28 4.94
C LYS A 57 -10.38 -6.03 4.38
N PHE A 58 -10.26 -5.91 3.05
CA PHE A 58 -9.01 -5.57 2.39
C PHE A 58 -8.47 -4.21 2.85
N LEU A 59 -9.29 -3.16 2.82
CA LEU A 59 -8.87 -1.82 3.24
C LEU A 59 -8.39 -1.81 4.69
N LYS A 60 -9.07 -2.56 5.57
CA LYS A 60 -8.63 -2.74 6.96
C LYS A 60 -7.26 -3.41 7.06
N SER A 61 -7.02 -4.46 6.27
CA SER A 61 -5.73 -5.15 6.26
C SER A 61 -4.59 -4.31 5.67
N GLU A 62 -4.87 -3.49 4.65
CA GLU A 62 -3.89 -2.60 4.04
C GLU A 62 -3.41 -1.54 5.05
N VAL A 63 -4.36 -0.90 5.75
CA VAL A 63 -4.06 0.10 6.79
C VAL A 63 -3.29 -0.51 7.98
N ASP A 64 -3.68 -1.72 8.41
CA ASP A 64 -2.96 -2.42 9.47
C ASP A 64 -1.55 -2.82 9.04
N GLY A 65 -1.39 -3.26 7.78
CA GLY A 65 -0.11 -3.54 7.15
C GLY A 65 0.82 -2.32 7.13
N ASP A 66 0.32 -1.17 6.67
CA ASP A 66 1.07 0.10 6.64
C ASP A 66 1.47 0.54 8.06
N THR A 67 0.55 0.41 9.02
CA THR A 67 0.84 0.71 10.43
C THR A 67 1.95 -0.17 10.97
N ARG A 68 1.92 -1.48 10.68
CA ARG A 68 2.97 -2.43 11.10
C ARG A 68 4.32 -2.11 10.46
N ILE A 69 4.34 -1.76 9.17
CA ILE A 69 5.56 -1.35 8.47
C ILE A 69 6.13 -0.09 9.10
N SER A 70 5.29 0.94 9.32
CA SER A 70 5.70 2.19 9.96
C SER A 70 6.26 1.94 11.37
N MET A 71 5.58 1.16 12.20
CA MET A 71 6.09 0.83 13.55
C MET A 71 7.43 0.08 13.49
N ALA A 72 7.62 -0.82 12.53
CA ALA A 72 8.89 -1.50 12.34
C ALA A 72 10.01 -0.53 11.92
N LEU A 73 9.73 0.43 11.04
CA LEU A 73 10.70 1.45 10.63
C LEU A 73 11.11 2.35 11.79
N VAL A 74 10.15 2.83 12.59
CA VAL A 74 10.41 3.56 13.84
C VAL A 74 11.28 2.73 14.78
N GLY A 75 10.92 1.46 15.01
CA GLY A 75 11.65 0.56 15.90
C GLY A 75 13.08 0.24 15.44
N LEU A 76 13.32 0.25 14.13
CA LEU A 76 14.64 0.02 13.52
C LEU A 76 15.47 1.30 13.37
N GLY A 77 14.92 2.47 13.72
CA GLY A 77 15.59 3.77 13.57
C GLY A 77 15.81 4.18 12.12
N LEU A 78 15.01 3.65 11.19
CA LEU A 78 15.11 3.89 9.74
C LEU A 78 14.15 4.98 9.23
N GLU A 79 13.49 5.71 10.14
CA GLU A 79 12.60 6.83 9.78
C GLU A 79 13.38 7.89 8.99
N GLU A 80 13.18 7.93 7.66
CA GLU A 80 13.70 9.02 6.85
C GLU A 80 12.97 10.32 7.26
N PRO A 81 13.69 11.39 7.65
CA PRO A 81 13.05 12.66 7.93
C PRO A 81 12.39 13.14 6.64
N LYS A 82 11.06 13.37 6.67
CA LYS A 82 10.30 14.04 5.60
C LYS A 82 10.78 15.48 5.46
N THR A 83 11.98 15.68 4.93
CA THR A 83 12.47 16.99 4.54
C THR A 83 11.80 17.33 3.21
N ASN A 84 10.88 18.30 3.27
CA ASN A 84 10.43 19.03 2.09
C ASN A 84 11.66 19.71 1.47
N LYS A 85 12.36 19.03 0.56
CA LYS A 85 13.42 19.63 -0.25
C LYS A 85 12.97 19.59 -1.71
N PRO A 86 12.79 20.75 -2.37
CA PRO A 86 12.54 20.78 -3.81
C PRO A 86 13.80 20.31 -4.52
N LYS A 87 13.79 19.08 -5.07
CA LYS A 87 14.89 18.58 -5.89
C LYS A 87 14.66 18.98 -7.34
N SER A 88 15.36 20.03 -7.73
CA SER A 88 15.65 20.40 -9.10
C SER A 88 16.21 19.20 -9.88
N LYS A 89 15.80 19.11 -11.14
CA LYS A 89 16.25 18.16 -12.16
C LYS A 89 17.78 18.01 -12.19
N ILE A 90 18.27 16.77 -12.19
CA ILE A 90 19.48 16.39 -12.92
C ILE A 90 19.31 14.93 -13.36
N SER A 91 19.27 14.75 -14.68
CA SER A 91 19.25 13.46 -15.36
C SER A 91 20.70 13.05 -15.57
N GLN A 92 21.14 11.88 -15.09
CA GLN A 92 22.15 11.06 -15.77
C GLN A 92 21.86 9.59 -15.45
N GLU A 93 21.49 8.88 -16.51
CA GLU A 93 21.60 7.44 -16.68
C GLU A 93 23.09 7.07 -16.56
N GLU A 94 23.44 6.00 -15.83
CA GLU A 94 24.55 5.08 -16.15
C GLU A 94 24.71 3.99 -15.07
N THR A 95 24.23 2.80 -15.42
CA THR A 95 24.88 1.48 -15.33
C THR A 95 25.60 1.06 -14.04
N ALA A 96 25.11 -0.06 -13.46
CA ALA A 96 25.51 -0.71 -12.21
C ALA A 96 26.89 -1.40 -12.21
N THR A 97 27.99 -0.67 -12.37
CA THR A 97 29.36 -1.28 -12.38
C THR A 97 30.28 -0.90 -11.22
N CYS A 98 29.89 -0.04 -10.27
CA CYS A 98 30.80 0.35 -9.17
C CYS A 98 30.95 -0.67 -8.01
N LEU A 99 30.44 -1.91 -8.12
CA LEU A 99 30.52 -2.91 -7.04
C LEU A 99 31.78 -3.78 -7.02
N PHE A 100 32.79 -3.51 -7.86
CA PHE A 100 33.99 -4.35 -7.88
C PHE A 100 35.27 -3.56 -8.17
N THR A 101 35.85 -2.95 -7.15
CA THR A 101 37.32 -2.83 -7.06
C THR A 101 37.75 -2.95 -5.61
N GLY A 102 37.94 -4.20 -5.18
CA GLY A 102 38.80 -4.51 -4.06
C GLY A 102 40.19 -3.94 -4.32
N ILE A 103 40.70 -3.19 -3.33
CA ILE A 103 42.05 -2.65 -3.30
C ILE A 103 43.04 -3.81 -3.42
N MET A 104 43.63 -4.00 -4.60
CA MET A 104 44.76 -4.89 -4.83
C MET A 104 46.00 -4.00 -5.06
N LYS A 105 46.88 -3.96 -4.07
CA LYS A 105 48.19 -3.27 -4.14
C LYS A 105 49.12 -4.05 -5.08
N PRO A 106 49.75 -3.42 -6.08
CA PRO A 106 50.90 -4.00 -6.76
C PRO A 106 52.18 -3.58 -6.03
N GLU A 107 52.66 -4.52 -5.21
CA GLU A 107 54.04 -4.93 -4.97
C GLU A 107 55.19 -4.09 -5.59
N MET A 108 56.09 -3.66 -4.70
CA MET A 108 57.43 -3.10 -4.96
C MET A 108 58.45 -4.24 -5.11
N TRP A 109 58.77 -4.69 -6.33
CA TRP A 109 59.90 -5.59 -6.56
C TRP A 109 60.64 -5.26 -7.87
N PHE A 110 61.86 -4.73 -7.70
CA PHE A 110 63.02 -4.72 -8.60
C PHE A 110 62.99 -3.90 -9.91
N LEU A 111 63.59 -2.71 -9.87
CA LEU A 111 64.99 -2.45 -10.30
C LEU A 111 65.46 -1.06 -9.83
#